data_AF-A0A7D5P2U6-F1
#
_entry.id   AF-A0A7D5P2U6-F1
#
_cell.length_a   1.000
_cell.length_b   1.000
_cell.length_c   1.000
_cell.angle_alpha   90.00
_cell.angle_beta   90.00
_cell.angle_gamma   90.00
#
_symmetry.space_group_name_H-M   'P 1'
#
loop_
_entity.id
_entity.type
_entity.pdbx_description
1 polymer ?
#
loop_
_entity_poly.entity_id
_entity_poly.type
_entity_poly.pdbx_seq_one_letter_code
_entity_poly.pdbx_strand_id
1 'polypeptide(L)'
;MEATRRRGLAALVATLALAAATLALASVPPRPLRSVVTLVGSLGLRVATDWLAVVALLALAERVATGDGSVTRASVRRLTLAVFVGAAAIEASPLARLVVESDPVATTALVEGGAEAVQSGLFAAGLVAATAAGGAALREALGDEARAGLPIAPSERRLPRVEPRAVVRVARVLGVVAALWLGVELATQLSLGVPYVWLAAADATVAALGGAVDYGILAVAFLVLAVDGADIRTVVGGTAVVWLVLVVGGIAVAVLSAALGVALVGATVTPMGAVEAAGMGLWPAPDSWTQLLATGAFLAGAVGLSVVQRTVPESEPGARGRDAPVDDSRSTR
;
A
#
# COMPACT_ATOMS: atom_id res chain seq x y z
N MET A 1 -15.08 23.35 -6.69
CA MET A 1 -13.69 23.85 -6.88
C MET A 1 -12.83 23.71 -5.63
N GLU A 2 -13.39 23.81 -4.42
CA GLU A 2 -12.63 23.67 -3.17
C GLU A 2 -12.15 22.24 -2.87
N ALA A 3 -12.99 21.23 -3.12
CA ALA A 3 -12.60 19.82 -3.04
C ALA A 3 -11.38 19.51 -3.95
N THR A 4 -11.41 20.01 -5.18
CA THR A 4 -10.30 19.88 -6.14
C THR A 4 -9.03 20.59 -5.67
N ARG A 5 -9.15 21.76 -5.02
CA ARG A 5 -8.00 22.46 -4.41
C ARG A 5 -7.40 21.71 -3.22
N ARG A 6 -8.22 21.08 -2.38
CA ARG A 6 -7.76 20.27 -1.23
C ARG A 6 -7.05 19.00 -1.69
N ARG A 7 -7.55 18.31 -2.73
CA ARG A 7 -6.82 17.23 -3.41
C ARG A 7 -5.46 17.70 -3.89
N GLY A 8 -5.44 18.82 -4.60
CA GLY A 8 -4.21 19.39 -5.14
C GLY A 8 -3.20 19.70 -4.04
N LEU A 9 -3.65 20.29 -2.94
CA LEU A 9 -2.78 20.69 -1.83
C LEU A 9 -2.30 19.48 -1.01
N ALA A 10 -3.17 18.52 -0.72
CA ALA A 10 -2.79 17.27 -0.04
C ALA A 10 -1.81 16.45 -0.89
N ALA A 11 -2.10 16.30 -2.19
CA ALA A 11 -1.20 15.62 -3.12
C ALA A 11 0.14 16.36 -3.22
N LEU A 12 0.15 17.69 -3.30
CA LEU A 12 1.37 18.49 -3.41
C LEU A 12 2.23 18.39 -2.14
N VAL A 13 1.64 18.55 -0.95
CA VAL A 13 2.37 18.45 0.33
C VAL A 13 2.94 17.06 0.52
N ALA A 14 2.17 16.02 0.21
CA ALA A 14 2.62 14.66 0.37
C ALA A 14 3.64 14.26 -0.71
N THR A 15 3.55 14.81 -1.93
CA THR A 15 4.59 14.68 -2.96
C THR A 15 5.90 15.35 -2.51
N LEU A 16 5.83 16.55 -1.93
CA LEU A 16 7.01 17.24 -1.39
C LEU A 16 7.66 16.46 -0.23
N ALA A 17 6.84 15.90 0.67
CA ALA A 17 7.32 15.07 1.77
C ALA A 17 8.01 13.80 1.27
N LEU A 18 7.42 13.13 0.27
CA LEU A 18 8.00 11.95 -0.34
C LEU A 18 9.32 12.27 -1.05
N ALA A 19 9.37 13.36 -1.82
CA ALA A 19 10.59 13.83 -2.48
C ALA A 19 11.70 14.14 -1.47
N ALA A 20 11.37 14.81 -0.35
CA ALA A 20 12.33 15.08 0.72
C ALA A 20 12.85 13.80 1.37
N ALA A 21 11.97 12.81 1.62
CA ALA A 21 12.36 11.52 2.16
C ALA A 21 13.29 10.76 1.20
N THR A 22 12.95 10.70 -0.10
CA THR A 22 13.79 10.06 -1.13
C THR A 22 15.16 10.73 -1.26
N LEU A 23 15.23 12.06 -1.21
CA LEU A 23 16.49 12.80 -1.26
C LEU A 23 17.36 12.58 -0.01
N ALA A 24 16.75 12.57 1.18
CA ALA A 24 17.46 12.28 2.42
C ALA A 24 18.03 10.85 2.41
N LEU A 25 17.24 9.89 1.93
CA LEU A 25 17.62 8.50 1.73
C LEU A 25 18.81 8.36 0.75
N ALA A 26 18.77 9.08 -0.37
CA ALA A 26 19.87 9.08 -1.35
C ALA A 26 21.16 9.77 -0.85
N SER A 27 21.09 10.55 0.24
CA SER A 27 22.22 11.35 0.75
C SER A 27 23.16 10.60 1.71
N VAL A 28 22.85 9.35 2.09
CA VAL A 28 23.66 8.55 3.04
C VAL A 28 24.91 7.96 2.35
N PRO A 29 26.16 8.35 2.70
CA PRO A 29 27.39 7.86 2.06
C PRO A 29 27.98 6.58 2.69
N PRO A 30 28.93 5.86 2.03
CA PRO A 30 29.54 6.14 0.73
C PRO A 30 29.28 5.02 -0.30
N ARG A 31 28.62 5.35 -1.41
CA ARG A 31 28.51 4.44 -2.56
C ARG A 31 28.89 5.17 -3.84
N PRO A 32 29.48 4.47 -4.83
CA PRO A 32 29.89 5.08 -6.09
C PRO A 32 28.69 5.70 -6.82
N LEU A 33 28.85 6.89 -7.39
CA LEU A 33 27.77 7.68 -8.03
C LEU A 33 26.91 6.87 -9.02
N ARG A 34 27.52 5.93 -9.75
CA ARG A 34 26.81 5.05 -10.70
C ARG A 34 25.79 4.14 -10.01
N SER A 35 26.11 3.66 -8.80
CA SER A 35 25.19 2.88 -7.97
C SER A 35 24.10 3.74 -7.32
N VAL A 36 24.38 5.02 -7.06
CA VAL A 36 23.39 5.97 -6.54
C VAL A 36 22.38 6.31 -7.64
N VAL A 37 22.82 6.52 -8.88
CA VAL A 37 21.91 6.84 -10.00
C VAL A 37 21.01 5.66 -10.35
N THR A 38 21.53 4.43 -10.40
CA THR A 38 20.69 3.24 -10.61
C THR A 38 19.74 2.99 -9.46
N LEU A 39 20.18 3.22 -8.22
CA LEU A 39 19.36 3.10 -7.02
C LEU A 39 18.27 4.18 -6.94
N VAL A 40 18.57 5.42 -7.30
CA VAL A 40 17.57 6.49 -7.41
C VAL A 40 16.57 6.21 -8.53
N GLY A 41 17.01 5.60 -9.63
CA GLY A 41 16.14 5.14 -10.71
C GLY A 41 15.17 4.06 -10.24
N SER A 42 15.67 2.97 -9.63
CA SER A 42 14.83 1.86 -9.17
C SER A 42 13.93 2.26 -8.00
N LEU A 43 14.47 3.00 -7.02
CA LEU A 43 13.66 3.53 -5.92
C LEU A 43 12.65 4.56 -6.42
N GLY A 44 13.01 5.38 -7.42
CA GLY A 44 12.11 6.37 -8.00
C GLY A 44 10.87 5.75 -8.67
N LEU A 45 11.05 4.63 -9.37
CA LEU A 45 9.94 3.87 -9.96
C LEU A 45 9.03 3.29 -8.87
N ARG A 46 9.63 2.62 -7.88
CA ARG A 46 8.87 2.04 -6.76
C ARG A 46 8.10 3.09 -5.96
N VAL A 47 8.76 4.21 -5.68
CA VAL A 47 8.17 5.39 -5.04
C VAL A 47 6.96 5.88 -5.84
N ALA A 48 7.08 6.01 -7.15
CA ALA A 48 5.99 6.50 -8.00
C ALA A 48 4.80 5.52 -8.01
N THR A 49 5.07 4.21 -8.03
CA THR A 49 4.06 3.15 -7.95
C THR A 49 3.28 3.20 -6.63
N ASP A 50 3.97 3.22 -5.49
CA ASP A 50 3.35 3.29 -4.17
C ASP A 50 2.63 4.64 -3.96
N TRP A 51 3.18 5.72 -4.50
CA TRP A 51 2.58 7.05 -4.44
C TRP A 51 1.24 7.11 -5.16
N LEU A 52 1.12 6.45 -6.31
CA LEU A 52 -0.11 6.39 -7.08
C LEU A 52 -1.24 5.71 -6.28
N ALA A 53 -0.90 4.65 -5.52
CA ALA A 53 -1.83 4.01 -4.59
C ALA A 53 -2.25 4.95 -3.44
N VAL A 54 -1.31 5.71 -2.87
CA VAL A 54 -1.62 6.69 -1.81
C VAL A 54 -2.53 7.81 -2.30
N VAL A 55 -2.27 8.37 -3.49
CA VAL A 55 -3.14 9.40 -4.09
C VAL A 55 -4.56 8.87 -4.32
N ALA A 56 -4.68 7.62 -4.76
CA ALA A 56 -5.96 6.94 -4.89
C ALA A 56 -6.69 6.82 -3.55
N LEU A 57 -6.00 6.40 -2.48
CA LEU A 57 -6.56 6.31 -1.13
C LEU A 57 -7.02 7.68 -0.61
N LEU A 58 -6.22 8.74 -0.82
CA LEU A 58 -6.59 10.11 -0.44
C LEU A 58 -7.83 10.60 -1.19
N ALA A 59 -7.93 10.31 -2.50
CA ALA A 59 -9.11 10.64 -3.28
C ALA A 59 -10.37 9.89 -2.80
N LEU A 60 -10.22 8.64 -2.33
CA LEU A 60 -11.30 7.89 -1.73
C LEU A 60 -11.72 8.48 -0.37
N ALA A 61 -10.74 8.77 0.49
CA ALA A 61 -10.96 9.33 1.82
C ALA A 61 -11.68 10.68 1.76
N GLU A 62 -11.30 11.56 0.84
CA GLU A 62 -11.97 12.85 0.68
C GLU A 62 -13.43 12.71 0.22
N ARG A 63 -13.73 11.78 -0.70
CA ARG A 63 -15.14 11.52 -1.10
C ARG A 63 -15.99 11.08 0.08
N VAL A 64 -15.41 10.25 0.96
CA VAL A 64 -16.09 9.85 2.20
C VAL A 64 -16.27 11.05 3.13
N ALA A 65 -15.24 11.87 3.32
CA ALA A 65 -15.25 12.98 4.27
C ALA A 65 -16.16 14.15 3.84
N THR A 66 -16.27 14.41 2.53
CA THR A 66 -17.09 15.51 1.98
C THR A 66 -18.55 15.12 1.75
N GLY A 67 -18.90 13.83 1.88
CA GLY A 67 -20.23 13.32 1.53
C GLY A 67 -20.58 13.44 0.04
N ASP A 68 -19.62 13.85 -0.79
CA ASP A 68 -19.80 14.18 -2.20
C ASP A 68 -19.75 12.89 -3.04
N GLY A 69 -20.90 12.20 -3.07
CA GLY A 69 -21.12 10.96 -3.81
C GLY A 69 -20.93 9.68 -2.98
N SER A 70 -21.70 8.66 -3.30
CA SER A 70 -21.53 7.34 -2.69
C SER A 70 -20.26 6.66 -3.21
N VAL A 71 -19.41 6.18 -2.31
CA VAL A 71 -18.31 5.27 -2.67
C VAL A 71 -18.94 3.95 -3.12
N THR A 72 -19.11 3.79 -4.42
CA THR A 72 -19.65 2.57 -5.02
C THR A 72 -18.56 1.57 -5.33
N ARG A 73 -18.90 0.27 -5.38
CA ARG A 73 -17.97 -0.78 -5.83
C ARG A 73 -17.37 -0.48 -7.21
N ALA A 74 -18.16 0.14 -8.11
CA ALA A 74 -17.70 0.53 -9.43
C ALA A 74 -16.61 1.62 -9.37
N SER A 75 -16.75 2.60 -8.46
CA SER A 75 -15.74 3.65 -8.28
C SER A 75 -14.43 3.12 -7.73
N VAL A 76 -14.48 2.23 -6.71
CA VAL A 76 -13.30 1.56 -6.16
C VAL A 76 -12.64 0.70 -7.23
N ARG A 77 -13.41 -0.11 -7.96
CA ARG A 77 -12.89 -0.95 -9.06
C ARG A 77 -12.17 -0.13 -10.12
N ARG A 78 -12.74 1.00 -10.56
CA ARG A 78 -12.10 1.87 -11.57
C ARG A 78 -10.80 2.46 -11.05
N LEU A 79 -10.78 2.89 -9.79
CA LEU A 79 -9.60 3.46 -9.15
C LEU A 79 -8.49 2.40 -8.99
N THR A 80 -8.83 1.21 -8.47
CA THR A 80 -7.91 0.06 -8.36
C THR A 80 -7.35 -0.33 -9.72
N LEU A 81 -8.18 -0.37 -10.76
CA LEU A 81 -7.72 -0.69 -12.12
C LEU A 81 -6.81 0.42 -12.69
N ALA A 82 -7.14 1.69 -12.46
CA ALA A 82 -6.28 2.80 -12.85
C ALA A 82 -4.92 2.73 -12.12
N VAL A 83 -4.93 2.32 -10.84
CA VAL A 83 -3.71 2.13 -10.06
C VAL A 83 -2.87 1.00 -10.61
N PHE A 84 -3.48 -0.15 -10.89
CA PHE A 84 -2.81 -1.28 -11.51
C PHE A 84 -2.15 -0.90 -12.85
N VAL A 85 -2.93 -0.31 -13.77
CA VAL A 85 -2.43 0.06 -15.11
C VAL A 85 -1.36 1.14 -15.03
N GLY A 86 -1.55 2.15 -14.18
CA GLY A 86 -0.57 3.23 -13.99
C GLY A 86 0.75 2.73 -13.42
N ALA A 87 0.70 1.90 -12.37
CA ALA A 87 1.88 1.28 -11.77
C ALA A 87 2.61 0.38 -12.76
N ALA A 88 1.90 -0.53 -13.44
CA ALA A 88 2.50 -1.40 -14.44
C ALA A 88 3.16 -0.60 -15.57
N ALA A 89 2.56 0.51 -16.02
CA ALA A 89 3.14 1.38 -17.04
C ALA A 89 4.39 2.13 -16.55
N ILE A 90 4.41 2.57 -15.28
CA ILE A 90 5.58 3.22 -14.67
C ILE A 90 6.76 2.23 -14.65
N GLU A 91 6.53 1.05 -14.08
CA GLU A 91 7.57 0.03 -13.92
C GLU A 91 8.03 -0.57 -15.26
N ALA A 92 7.14 -0.68 -16.25
CA ALA A 92 7.50 -1.15 -17.60
C ALA A 92 8.18 -0.06 -18.46
N SER A 93 8.17 1.21 -18.06
CA SER A 93 8.72 2.32 -18.86
C SER A 93 10.20 2.17 -19.26
N PRO A 94 11.10 1.59 -18.43
CA PRO A 94 12.50 1.37 -18.82
C PRO A 94 12.64 0.33 -19.94
N LEU A 95 11.70 -0.62 -20.04
CA LEU A 95 11.71 -1.72 -21.00
C LEU A 95 11.45 -1.27 -22.43
N ALA A 96 10.79 -0.12 -22.62
CA ALA A 96 10.54 0.45 -23.95
C ALA A 96 11.82 0.65 -24.77
N ARG A 97 12.96 0.84 -24.10
CA ARG A 97 14.28 0.96 -24.76
C ARG A 97 14.81 -0.38 -25.26
N LEU A 98 14.51 -1.48 -24.56
CA LEU A 98 14.97 -2.83 -24.89
C LEU A 98 14.19 -3.44 -26.06
N VAL A 99 12.94 -3.01 -26.30
CA VAL A 99 12.11 -3.44 -27.44
C VAL A 99 12.73 -3.05 -28.79
N VAL A 100 13.63 -2.06 -28.81
CA VAL A 100 14.27 -1.56 -30.03
C VAL A 100 15.47 -2.43 -30.44
N GLU A 101 16.08 -3.16 -29.51
CA GLU A 101 17.23 -4.05 -29.77
C GLU A 101 16.77 -5.51 -29.73
N SER A 102 16.69 -6.15 -30.90
CA SER A 102 16.30 -7.56 -31.00
C SER A 102 17.48 -8.49 -30.75
N ASP A 103 17.72 -8.83 -29.48
CA ASP A 103 18.69 -9.85 -29.05
C ASP A 103 17.99 -10.83 -28.06
N PRO A 104 18.28 -12.16 -28.09
CA PRO A 104 17.79 -13.10 -27.09
C PRO A 104 18.00 -12.65 -25.63
N VAL A 105 19.10 -11.97 -25.31
CA VAL A 105 19.34 -11.43 -23.95
C VAL A 105 18.33 -10.33 -23.60
N ALA A 106 17.94 -9.50 -24.57
CA ALA A 106 16.91 -8.47 -24.37
C ALA A 106 15.52 -9.11 -24.18
N THR A 107 15.24 -10.26 -24.79
CA THR A 107 13.95 -10.94 -24.67
C THR A 107 13.72 -11.49 -23.26
N THR A 108 14.74 -12.12 -22.64
CA THR A 108 14.67 -12.58 -21.25
C THR A 108 14.47 -11.40 -20.29
N ALA A 109 15.24 -10.32 -20.46
CA ALA A 109 15.10 -9.12 -19.64
C ALA A 109 13.72 -8.44 -19.79
N LEU A 110 13.11 -8.49 -20.98
CA LEU A 110 11.76 -7.98 -21.22
C LEU A 110 10.68 -8.81 -20.50
N VAL A 111 10.84 -10.13 -20.47
CA VAL A 111 9.90 -11.05 -19.80
C VAL A 111 9.98 -10.87 -18.28
N GLU A 112 11.19 -10.88 -17.72
CA GLU A 112 11.42 -10.69 -16.28
C GLU A 112 10.97 -9.30 -15.82
N GLY A 113 11.38 -8.23 -16.52
CA GLY A 113 10.98 -6.87 -16.17
C GLY A 113 9.48 -6.63 -16.37
N GLY A 114 8.86 -7.27 -17.37
CA GLY A 114 7.42 -7.21 -17.58
C GLY A 114 6.64 -7.88 -16.44
N ALA A 115 7.12 -9.04 -15.97
CA ALA A 115 6.57 -9.73 -14.81
C ALA A 115 6.68 -8.88 -13.54
N GLU A 116 7.85 -8.30 -13.27
CA GLU A 116 8.10 -7.42 -12.12
C GLU A 116 7.18 -6.19 -12.13
N ALA A 117 6.94 -5.59 -13.31
CA ALA A 117 6.03 -4.47 -13.47
C ALA A 117 4.57 -4.84 -13.15
N VAL A 118 4.11 -6.00 -13.65
CA VAL A 118 2.76 -6.52 -13.37
C VAL A 118 2.60 -6.82 -11.88
N GLN A 119 3.59 -7.46 -11.29
CA GLN A 119 3.63 -7.83 -9.87
C GLN A 119 3.60 -6.60 -8.95
N SER A 120 4.40 -5.59 -9.25
CA SER A 120 4.41 -4.31 -8.52
C SER A 120 3.06 -3.60 -8.63
N GLY A 121 2.47 -3.59 -9.82
CA GLY A 121 1.12 -3.07 -10.04
C GLY A 121 0.03 -3.83 -9.27
N LEU A 122 0.13 -5.16 -9.16
CA LEU A 122 -0.80 -5.98 -8.39
C LEU A 122 -0.80 -5.60 -6.91
N PHE A 123 0.36 -5.38 -6.31
CA PHE A 123 0.47 -5.00 -4.91
C PHE A 123 -0.03 -3.58 -4.64
N ALA A 124 0.32 -2.60 -5.48
CA ALA A 124 -0.17 -1.22 -5.37
C ALA A 124 -1.71 -1.16 -5.50
N ALA A 125 -2.28 -1.90 -6.46
CA ALA A 125 -3.73 -2.02 -6.60
C ALA A 125 -4.38 -2.78 -5.43
N GLY A 126 -3.69 -3.81 -4.94
CA GLY A 126 -4.06 -4.62 -3.79
C GLY A 126 -4.22 -3.78 -2.52
N LEU A 127 -3.27 -2.87 -2.25
CA LEU A 127 -3.34 -1.91 -1.15
C LEU A 127 -4.64 -1.09 -1.19
N VAL A 128 -4.95 -0.49 -2.35
CA VAL A 128 -6.17 0.32 -2.54
C VAL A 128 -7.43 -0.50 -2.30
N ALA A 129 -7.49 -1.69 -2.90
CA ALA A 129 -8.64 -2.58 -2.77
C ALA A 129 -8.82 -3.10 -1.34
N ALA A 130 -7.73 -3.44 -0.66
CA ALA A 130 -7.75 -3.97 0.70
C ALA A 130 -8.20 -2.91 1.71
N THR A 131 -7.65 -1.70 1.65
CA THR A 131 -8.08 -0.58 2.51
C THR A 131 -9.54 -0.21 2.26
N ALA A 132 -9.98 -0.17 0.99
CA ALA A 132 -11.39 0.08 0.66
C ALA A 132 -12.33 -1.03 1.17
N ALA A 133 -11.94 -2.30 1.06
CA ALA A 133 -12.71 -3.43 1.58
C ALA A 133 -12.78 -3.44 3.11
N GLY A 134 -11.66 -3.14 3.79
CA GLY A 134 -11.61 -2.97 5.24
C GLY A 134 -12.50 -1.83 5.72
N GLY A 135 -12.44 -0.67 5.04
CA GLY A 135 -13.30 0.47 5.33
C GLY A 135 -14.79 0.18 5.10
N ALA A 136 -15.13 -0.58 4.05
CA ALA A 136 -16.51 -1.00 3.82
C ALA A 136 -17.04 -1.93 4.92
N ALA A 137 -16.24 -2.91 5.36
CA ALA A 137 -16.59 -3.82 6.44
C ALA A 137 -16.76 -3.09 7.77
N LEU A 138 -15.89 -2.13 8.05
CA LEU A 138 -15.99 -1.30 9.25
C LEU A 138 -17.25 -0.42 9.23
N ARG A 139 -17.59 0.17 8.08
CA ARG A 139 -18.81 0.97 7.92
C ARG A 139 -20.09 0.15 8.08
N GLU A 140 -20.08 -1.10 7.62
CA GLU A 140 -21.19 -2.04 7.82
C GLU A 140 -21.38 -2.38 9.31
N ALA A 141 -20.28 -2.54 10.05
CA ALA A 141 -20.32 -2.81 11.48
C ALA A 141 -20.76 -1.60 12.33
N LEU A 142 -20.30 -0.40 11.98
CA LEU A 142 -20.60 0.83 12.71
C LEU A 142 -22.00 1.40 12.45
N GLY A 143 -22.71 0.97 11.41
CA GLY A 143 -24.09 1.40 11.14
C GLY A 143 -24.26 2.93 11.04
N ASP A 144 -25.27 3.49 11.71
CA ASP A 144 -25.59 4.92 11.70
C ASP A 144 -24.60 5.80 12.51
N GLU A 145 -23.78 5.21 13.39
CA GLU A 145 -22.76 5.94 14.16
C GLU A 145 -21.60 6.45 13.28
N ALA A 146 -21.43 5.86 12.09
CA ALA A 146 -20.44 6.29 11.10
C ALA A 146 -20.75 7.67 10.47
N ARG A 147 -21.97 8.22 10.66
CA ARG A 147 -22.38 9.52 10.10
C ARG A 147 -21.92 10.73 10.90
N ALA A 148 -21.45 10.55 12.13
CA ALA A 148 -21.17 11.66 13.05
C ALA A 148 -19.92 12.49 12.74
N GLY A 149 -19.29 12.32 11.56
CA GLY A 149 -18.04 13.00 11.22
C GLY A 149 -16.86 12.44 12.00
N LEU A 150 -15.67 12.53 11.40
CA LEU A 150 -14.44 12.01 12.00
C LEU A 150 -14.21 12.71 13.35
N PRO A 151 -14.31 11.99 14.48
CA PRO A 151 -14.05 12.60 15.77
C PRO A 151 -12.58 13.01 15.79
N ILE A 152 -12.33 14.30 15.98
CA ILE A 152 -11.02 14.81 16.40
C ILE A 152 -10.59 13.93 17.58
N ALA A 153 -9.50 13.19 17.39
CA ALA A 153 -9.15 12.03 18.20
C ALA A 153 -9.25 12.34 19.70
N PRO A 154 -10.08 11.64 20.49
CA PRO A 154 -10.04 11.73 21.93
C PRO A 154 -8.69 11.21 22.41
N SER A 155 -7.89 12.07 23.05
CA SER A 155 -6.52 11.82 23.51
C SER A 155 -6.36 10.74 24.58
N GLU A 156 -7.42 10.00 24.92
CA GLU A 156 -7.46 9.13 26.10
C GLU A 156 -7.56 7.62 25.78
N ARG A 157 -7.72 7.21 24.52
CA ARG A 157 -7.91 5.78 24.19
C ARG A 157 -6.63 5.10 23.69
N ARG A 158 -6.33 3.93 24.27
CA ARG A 158 -5.11 3.15 24.02
C ARG A 158 -5.20 2.15 22.85
N LEU A 159 -6.39 1.89 22.29
CA LEU A 159 -6.59 0.88 21.24
C LEU A 159 -7.38 1.44 20.05
N PRO A 160 -7.00 1.10 18.80
CA PRO A 160 -7.67 1.58 17.58
C PRO A 160 -9.06 0.95 17.38
N ARG A 161 -9.97 1.64 16.70
CA ARG A 161 -11.36 1.19 16.44
C ARG A 161 -11.48 0.09 15.36
N VAL A 162 -10.38 -0.43 14.84
CA VAL A 162 -10.41 -1.41 13.74
C VAL A 162 -10.89 -2.76 14.25
N GLU A 163 -12.08 -3.17 13.82
CA GLU A 163 -12.64 -4.47 14.17
C GLU A 163 -11.90 -5.64 13.49
N PRO A 164 -11.88 -6.84 14.11
CA PRO A 164 -11.27 -8.04 13.53
C PRO A 164 -11.79 -8.38 12.12
N ARG A 165 -13.07 -8.10 11.84
CA ARG A 165 -13.67 -8.35 10.52
C ARG A 165 -13.05 -7.51 9.41
N ALA A 166 -12.68 -6.26 9.72
CA ALA A 166 -12.00 -5.38 8.76
C ALA A 166 -10.58 -5.91 8.46
N VAL A 167 -9.87 -6.37 9.48
CA VAL A 167 -8.54 -7.01 9.33
C VAL A 167 -8.64 -8.27 8.49
N VAL A 168 -9.62 -9.14 8.75
CA VAL A 168 -9.84 -10.38 7.97
C VAL A 168 -10.15 -10.06 6.50
N ARG A 169 -10.91 -8.99 6.23
CA ARG A 169 -11.20 -8.56 4.85
C ARG A 169 -9.96 -8.07 4.12
N VAL A 170 -9.11 -7.27 4.79
CA VAL A 170 -7.81 -6.85 4.25
C VAL A 170 -6.95 -8.07 3.93
N ALA A 171 -6.80 -8.98 4.90
CA ALA A 171 -6.02 -10.21 4.74
C ALA A 171 -6.53 -11.07 3.58
N ARG A 172 -7.86 -11.20 3.41
CA ARG A 172 -8.45 -11.97 2.31
C ARG A 172 -8.15 -11.36 0.94
N VAL A 173 -8.22 -10.03 0.80
CA VAL A 173 -7.89 -9.36 -0.46
C VAL A 173 -6.42 -9.57 -0.80
N LEU A 174 -5.52 -9.42 0.18
CA LEU A 174 -4.09 -9.60 -0.03
C LEU A 174 -3.70 -11.05 -0.28
N GLY A 175 -4.40 -12.02 0.30
CA GLY A 175 -4.23 -13.43 -0.05
C GLY A 175 -4.53 -13.73 -1.51
N VAL A 176 -5.54 -13.06 -2.09
CA VAL A 176 -5.82 -13.17 -3.54
C VAL A 176 -4.72 -12.51 -4.37
N VAL A 177 -4.22 -11.35 -3.94
CA VAL A 177 -3.11 -10.64 -4.61
C VAL A 177 -1.83 -11.49 -4.58
N ALA A 178 -1.50 -12.09 -3.44
CA ALA A 178 -0.35 -12.98 -3.28
C ALA A 178 -0.45 -14.22 -4.20
N ALA A 179 -1.65 -14.81 -4.31
CA ALA A 179 -1.87 -15.94 -5.22
C ALA A 179 -1.71 -15.54 -6.70
N LEU A 180 -2.19 -14.35 -7.08
CA LEU A 180 -2.00 -13.83 -8.45
C LEU A 180 -0.53 -13.53 -8.74
N TRP A 181 0.17 -12.90 -7.79
CA TRP A 181 1.61 -12.65 -7.89
C TRP A 181 2.38 -13.96 -8.10
N LEU A 182 2.08 -14.98 -7.29
CA LEU A 182 2.71 -16.30 -7.37
C LEU A 182 2.44 -16.95 -8.72
N GLY A 183 1.22 -16.82 -9.25
CA GLY A 183 0.87 -17.31 -10.58
C GLY A 183 1.69 -16.64 -11.70
N VAL A 184 1.91 -15.33 -11.61
CA VAL A 184 2.73 -14.58 -12.57
C VAL A 184 4.19 -15.02 -12.49
N GLU A 185 4.75 -15.12 -11.28
CA GLU A 185 6.13 -15.54 -11.07
C GLU A 185 6.37 -16.96 -11.61
N LEU A 186 5.51 -17.91 -11.23
CA LEU A 186 5.60 -19.29 -11.71
C LEU A 186 5.48 -19.38 -13.24
N ALA A 187 4.54 -18.65 -13.85
CA ALA A 187 4.39 -18.62 -15.30
C ALA A 187 5.66 -18.08 -15.99
N THR A 188 6.27 -17.05 -15.40
CA THR A 188 7.51 -16.45 -15.88
C THR A 188 8.66 -17.45 -15.80
N GLN A 189 8.89 -18.06 -14.63
CA GLN A 189 9.94 -19.06 -14.43
C GLN A 189 9.77 -20.31 -15.31
N LEU A 190 8.53 -20.79 -15.50
CA LEU A 190 8.23 -21.90 -16.41
C LEU A 190 8.54 -21.53 -17.87
N SER A 191 8.24 -20.30 -18.27
CA SER A 191 8.54 -19.82 -19.63
C SER A 191 10.04 -19.70 -19.91
N LEU A 192 10.84 -19.44 -18.88
CA LEU A 192 12.30 -19.32 -18.94
C LEU A 192 13.03 -20.66 -18.79
N GLY A 193 12.30 -21.76 -18.52
CA GLY A 193 12.87 -23.11 -18.46
C GLY A 193 13.73 -23.39 -17.24
N VAL A 194 13.37 -22.85 -16.07
CA VAL A 194 14.14 -23.01 -14.82
C VAL A 194 14.25 -24.50 -14.43
N PRO A 195 15.46 -25.02 -14.16
CA PRO A 195 15.68 -26.46 -13.96
C PRO A 195 15.10 -27.02 -12.65
N TYR A 196 14.79 -26.19 -11.65
CA TYR A 196 14.31 -26.59 -10.33
C TYR A 196 12.97 -25.93 -9.96
N VAL A 197 11.88 -26.38 -10.60
CA VAL A 197 10.53 -25.77 -10.46
C VAL A 197 10.05 -25.66 -9.02
N TRP A 198 10.30 -26.66 -8.17
CA TRP A 198 9.86 -26.63 -6.77
C TRP A 198 10.63 -25.63 -5.90
N LEU A 199 11.92 -25.45 -6.20
CA LEU A 199 12.77 -24.48 -5.53
C LEU A 199 12.33 -23.05 -5.92
N ALA A 200 12.09 -22.85 -7.21
CA ALA A 200 11.61 -21.60 -7.77
C ALA A 200 10.19 -21.26 -7.26
N ALA A 201 9.31 -22.26 -7.12
CA ALA A 201 7.99 -22.11 -6.51
C ALA A 201 8.04 -21.72 -5.03
N ALA A 202 8.97 -22.29 -4.25
CA ALA A 202 9.15 -21.96 -2.85
C ALA A 202 9.65 -20.52 -2.68
N ASP A 203 10.64 -20.11 -3.47
CA ASP A 203 11.16 -18.74 -3.48
C ASP A 203 10.09 -17.72 -3.87
N ALA A 204 9.35 -18.00 -4.95
CA ALA A 204 8.19 -17.21 -5.35
C ALA A 204 7.14 -17.10 -4.23
N THR A 205 6.84 -18.20 -3.54
CA THR A 205 5.86 -18.18 -2.44
C THR A 205 6.30 -17.28 -1.29
N VAL A 206 7.59 -17.34 -0.93
CA VAL A 206 8.20 -16.49 0.10
C VAL A 206 8.10 -15.01 -0.29
N ALA A 207 8.48 -14.68 -1.52
CA ALA A 207 8.43 -13.31 -2.02
C ALA A 207 7.00 -12.75 -2.05
N ALA A 208 6.02 -13.53 -2.52
CA ALA A 208 4.60 -13.17 -2.49
C ALA A 208 4.10 -12.88 -1.08
N LEU A 209 4.46 -13.73 -0.11
CA LEU A 209 4.06 -13.56 1.28
C LEU A 209 4.69 -12.32 1.92
N GLY A 210 5.98 -12.08 1.67
CA GLY A 210 6.68 -10.87 2.13
C GLY A 210 5.97 -9.60 1.65
N GLY A 211 5.72 -9.49 0.34
CA GLY A 211 4.99 -8.36 -0.23
C GLY A 211 3.57 -8.22 0.34
N ALA A 212 2.84 -9.32 0.48
CA ALA A 212 1.48 -9.28 1.03
C ALA A 212 1.43 -8.81 2.49
N VAL A 213 2.41 -9.19 3.30
CA VAL A 213 2.54 -8.73 4.69
C VAL A 213 2.80 -7.23 4.73
N ASP A 214 3.76 -6.75 3.93
CA ASP A 214 4.12 -5.34 3.90
C ASP A 214 2.95 -4.44 3.54
N TYR A 215 2.29 -4.73 2.40
CA TYR A 215 1.11 -3.98 1.98
C TYR A 215 -0.10 -4.17 2.90
N GLY A 216 -0.19 -5.30 3.61
CA GLY A 216 -1.21 -5.55 4.63
C GLY A 216 -1.08 -4.66 5.85
N ILE A 217 0.14 -4.54 6.37
CA ILE A 217 0.45 -3.65 7.49
C ILE A 217 0.14 -2.20 7.10
N LEU A 218 0.56 -1.76 5.91
CA LEU A 218 0.25 -0.43 5.39
C LEU A 218 -1.27 -0.21 5.24
N ALA A 219 -2.00 -1.18 4.67
CA ALA A 219 -3.43 -1.08 4.46
C ALA A 219 -4.21 -0.90 5.78
N VAL A 220 -3.85 -1.69 6.80
CA VAL A 220 -4.46 -1.61 8.14
C VAL A 220 -4.08 -0.30 8.81
N ALA A 221 -2.82 0.12 8.75
CA ALA A 221 -2.37 1.37 9.36
C ALA A 221 -3.07 2.59 8.75
N PHE A 222 -3.20 2.63 7.43
CA PHE A 222 -3.99 3.66 6.74
C PHE A 222 -5.45 3.64 7.16
N LEU A 223 -6.04 2.45 7.31
CA LEU A 223 -7.41 2.31 7.79
C LEU A 223 -7.56 2.86 9.22
N VAL A 224 -6.63 2.56 10.12
CA VAL A 224 -6.61 3.10 11.49
C VAL A 224 -6.57 4.63 11.46
N LEU A 225 -5.64 5.23 10.71
CA LEU A 225 -5.54 6.69 10.59
C LEU A 225 -6.79 7.33 9.97
N ALA A 226 -7.40 6.66 9.00
CA ALA A 226 -8.64 7.11 8.38
C ALA A 226 -9.81 7.12 9.35
N VAL A 227 -9.81 6.26 10.36
CA VAL A 227 -10.91 6.08 11.33
C VAL A 227 -10.71 6.91 12.59
N ASP A 228 -9.51 6.86 13.16
CA ASP A 228 -9.18 7.47 14.44
C ASP A 228 -8.62 8.90 14.29
N GLY A 229 -8.31 9.34 13.06
CA GLY A 229 -7.80 10.66 12.76
C GLY A 229 -6.27 10.74 12.63
N ALA A 230 -5.81 11.69 11.81
CA ALA A 230 -4.39 11.92 11.53
C ALA A 230 -3.88 13.17 12.25
N ASP A 231 -3.26 12.97 13.42
CA ASP A 231 -2.54 13.99 14.19
C ASP A 231 -1.08 13.61 14.37
N ILE A 232 -0.22 14.58 14.70
CA ILE A 232 1.24 14.37 14.82
C ILE A 232 1.56 13.19 15.76
N ARG A 233 0.85 13.07 16.89
CA ARG A 233 1.07 11.97 17.85
C ARG A 233 0.67 10.61 17.28
N THR A 234 -0.46 10.52 16.56
CA THR A 234 -0.92 9.26 15.94
C THR A 234 -0.06 8.89 14.73
N VAL A 235 0.44 9.87 14.00
CA VAL A 235 1.37 9.66 12.89
C VAL A 235 2.71 9.16 13.41
N VAL A 236 3.31 9.80 14.41
CA VAL A 236 4.60 9.34 14.99
C VAL A 236 4.44 7.95 15.62
N GLY A 237 3.43 7.77 16.48
CA GLY A 237 3.18 6.47 17.12
C GLY A 237 2.83 5.38 16.11
N GLY A 238 1.96 5.67 15.15
CA GLY A 238 1.56 4.76 14.08
C GLY A 238 2.72 4.39 13.18
N THR A 239 3.59 5.33 12.82
CA THR A 239 4.79 5.08 12.02
C THR A 239 5.77 4.17 12.77
N ALA A 240 6.01 4.44 14.06
CA ALA A 240 6.88 3.59 14.89
C ALA A 240 6.33 2.16 15.01
N VAL A 241 5.01 2.01 15.20
CA VAL A 241 4.36 0.69 15.25
C VAL A 241 4.42 -0.01 13.89
N VAL A 242 4.08 0.67 12.79
CA VAL A 242 4.18 0.13 11.43
C VAL A 242 5.59 -0.36 11.15
N TRP A 243 6.59 0.47 11.46
CA TRP A 243 7.99 0.12 11.25
C TRP A 243 8.40 -1.11 12.08
N LEU A 244 8.05 -1.13 13.37
CA LEU A 244 8.32 -2.30 14.23
C LEU A 244 7.66 -3.57 13.69
N VAL A 245 6.40 -3.50 13.26
CA VAL A 245 5.65 -4.65 12.74
C VAL A 245 6.20 -5.11 11.39
N LEU A 246 6.59 -4.19 10.49
CA LEU A 246 7.26 -4.53 9.23
C LEU A 246 8.59 -5.24 9.48
N VAL A 247 9.40 -4.73 10.42
CA VAL A 247 10.69 -5.36 10.79
C VAL A 247 10.47 -6.75 11.36
N VAL A 248 9.55 -6.91 12.32
CA VAL A 248 9.25 -8.22 12.93
C VAL A 248 8.65 -9.18 11.90
N GLY A 249 7.75 -8.70 11.04
CA GLY A 249 7.16 -9.47 9.95
C GLY A 249 8.20 -9.96 8.95
N GLY A 250 9.10 -9.07 8.52
CA GLY A 250 10.22 -9.42 7.64
C GLY A 250 11.15 -10.47 8.27
N ILE A 251 11.47 -10.34 9.56
CA ILE A 251 12.25 -11.35 10.30
C ILE A 251 11.51 -12.69 10.31
N ALA A 252 10.21 -12.69 10.60
CA ALA A 252 9.41 -13.92 10.65
C ALA A 252 9.36 -14.62 9.28
N VAL A 253 9.14 -13.87 8.19
CA VAL A 253 9.17 -14.40 6.83
C VAL A 253 10.55 -14.95 6.51
N ALA A 254 11.63 -14.25 6.84
CA ALA A 254 13.00 -14.72 6.61
C ALA A 254 13.28 -16.05 7.34
N VAL A 255 12.88 -16.17 8.60
CA VAL A 255 13.03 -17.41 9.39
C VAL A 255 12.23 -18.55 8.78
N LEU A 256 10.97 -18.31 8.40
CA LEU A 256 10.13 -19.31 7.75
C LEU A 256 10.72 -19.77 6.41
N SER A 257 11.29 -18.84 5.65
CA SER A 257 11.92 -19.09 4.35
C SER A 257 13.18 -19.94 4.49
N ALA A 258 14.03 -19.61 5.46
CA ALA A 258 15.21 -20.41 5.78
C ALA A 258 14.83 -21.83 6.24
N ALA A 259 13.82 -21.96 7.10
CA ALA A 259 13.34 -23.27 7.54
C ALA A 259 12.76 -24.10 6.38
N LEU A 260 12.01 -23.45 5.47
CA LEU A 260 11.48 -24.09 4.27
C LEU A 260 12.60 -24.55 3.33
N GLY A 261 13.62 -23.72 3.12
CA GLY A 261 14.80 -24.08 2.31
C GLY A 261 15.52 -25.31 2.88
N VAL A 262 15.79 -25.32 4.19
CA VAL A 262 16.41 -26.48 4.87
C VAL A 262 15.56 -27.74 4.72
N ALA A 263 14.25 -27.65 4.89
CA ALA A 263 13.34 -28.77 4.74
C ALA A 263 13.30 -29.29 3.28
N LEU A 264 13.27 -28.40 2.30
CA LEU A 264 13.25 -28.76 0.88
C LEU A 264 14.54 -29.47 0.46
N VAL A 265 15.70 -28.98 0.92
CA VAL A 265 17.01 -29.60 0.69
C VAL A 265 17.07 -30.99 1.30
N GLY A 266 16.61 -31.13 2.56
CA GLY A 266 16.55 -32.41 3.24
C GLY A 266 15.63 -33.43 2.55
N ALA A 267 14.54 -32.97 1.94
CA ALA A 267 13.56 -33.84 1.28
C ALA A 267 13.90 -34.19 -0.18
N THR A 268 14.58 -33.30 -0.91
CA THR A 268 14.77 -33.43 -2.37
C THR A 268 16.20 -33.74 -2.80
N VAL A 269 17.16 -33.78 -1.86
CA VAL A 269 18.59 -34.01 -2.15
C VAL A 269 19.12 -33.03 -3.22
N THR A 270 18.55 -31.82 -3.27
CA THR A 270 19.01 -30.77 -4.17
C THR A 270 20.44 -30.36 -3.82
N PRO A 271 21.35 -30.25 -4.80
CA PRO A 271 22.73 -29.88 -4.56
C PRO A 271 22.82 -28.47 -3.97
N MET A 272 23.68 -28.29 -2.96
CA MET A 272 23.76 -27.04 -2.17
C MET A 272 24.03 -25.79 -3.03
N GLY A 273 24.76 -25.92 -4.14
CA GLY A 273 24.98 -24.82 -5.07
C GLY A 273 23.71 -24.32 -5.79
N ALA A 274 22.70 -25.17 -5.97
CA ALA A 274 21.40 -24.75 -6.50
C ALA A 274 20.57 -24.00 -5.44
N VAL A 275 20.76 -24.34 -4.16
CA VAL A 275 20.10 -23.70 -3.00
C VAL A 275 20.67 -22.31 -2.76
N GLU A 276 21.99 -22.19 -2.81
CA GLU A 276 22.72 -20.91 -2.72
C GLU A 276 22.39 -19.99 -3.90
N ALA A 277 22.28 -20.54 -5.11
CA ALA A 277 21.88 -19.80 -6.30
C ALA A 277 20.41 -19.36 -6.29
N ALA A 278 19.53 -20.10 -5.62
CA ALA A 278 18.13 -19.73 -5.41
C ALA A 278 17.93 -18.77 -4.23
N GLY A 279 19.00 -18.25 -3.62
CA GLY A 279 18.92 -17.29 -2.52
C GLY A 279 18.38 -17.85 -1.21
N MET A 280 18.07 -19.15 -1.13
CA MET A 280 17.59 -19.79 0.10
C MET A 280 18.73 -19.90 1.12
N GLY A 281 18.66 -19.07 2.17
CA GLY A 281 19.71 -19.00 3.21
C GLY A 281 20.68 -17.84 3.02
N LEU A 282 20.61 -17.10 1.91
CA LEU A 282 21.07 -15.71 1.93
C LEU A 282 20.10 -14.96 2.84
N TRP A 283 20.64 -14.31 3.88
CA TRP A 283 19.89 -13.30 4.61
C TRP A 283 19.28 -12.39 3.53
N PRO A 284 17.95 -12.14 3.53
CA PRO A 284 17.40 -11.14 2.62
C PRO A 284 18.26 -9.90 2.83
N ALA A 285 18.88 -9.37 1.77
CA ALA A 285 19.54 -8.08 1.88
C ALA A 285 18.53 -7.19 2.58
N PRO A 286 18.86 -6.57 3.74
CA PRO A 286 17.85 -5.93 4.54
C PRO A 286 17.16 -4.93 3.62
N ASP A 287 15.90 -5.24 3.33
CA ASP A 287 14.93 -4.51 2.55
C ASP A 287 14.58 -3.17 3.23
N SER A 288 15.53 -2.63 4.00
CA SER A 288 15.59 -1.32 4.59
C SER A 288 15.05 -0.27 3.62
N TRP A 289 15.40 -0.32 2.33
CA TRP A 289 14.89 0.66 1.37
C TRP A 289 13.41 0.46 1.05
N THR A 290 12.93 -0.75 0.77
CA THR A 290 11.49 -0.98 0.50
C THR A 290 10.65 -0.74 1.75
N GLN A 291 11.15 -1.10 2.93
CA GLN A 291 10.53 -0.78 4.23
C GLN A 291 10.51 0.74 4.50
N LEU A 292 11.60 1.45 4.23
CA LEU A 292 11.70 2.90 4.38
C LEU A 292 10.81 3.62 3.37
N LEU A 293 10.71 3.11 2.14
CA LEU A 293 9.80 3.64 1.12
C LEU A 293 8.34 3.40 1.47
N ALA A 294 7.98 2.19 1.90
CA ALA A 294 6.66 1.84 2.42
C ALA A 294 6.26 2.77 3.58
N THR A 295 7.18 2.97 4.53
CA THR A 295 7.00 3.87 5.66
C THR A 295 6.88 5.33 5.21
N GLY A 296 7.67 5.76 4.22
CA GLY A 296 7.61 7.09 3.63
C GLY A 296 6.31 7.37 2.89
N ALA A 297 5.80 6.39 2.12
CA ALA A 297 4.51 6.47 1.44
C ALA A 297 3.36 6.53 2.46
N PHE A 298 3.45 5.75 3.54
CA PHE A 298 2.53 5.85 4.67
C PHE A 298 2.53 7.24 5.31
N LEU A 299 3.71 7.76 5.66
CA LEU A 299 3.85 9.10 6.24
C LEU A 299 3.28 10.19 5.32
N ALA A 300 3.60 10.14 4.03
CA ALA A 300 3.09 11.07 3.04
C ALA A 300 1.56 11.02 2.95
N GLY A 301 0.97 9.82 2.90
CA GLY A 301 -0.49 9.68 2.90
C GLY A 301 -1.14 10.07 4.23
N ALA A 302 -0.49 9.82 5.38
CA ALA A 302 -0.97 10.26 6.68
C ALA A 302 -1.03 11.79 6.78
N VAL A 303 0.00 12.48 6.28
CA VAL A 303 0.03 13.94 6.18
C VAL A 303 -1.07 14.45 5.24
N GLY A 304 -1.23 13.83 4.07
CA GLY A 304 -2.31 14.17 3.13
C GLY A 304 -3.69 13.98 3.74
N LEU A 305 -3.90 12.90 4.48
CA LEU A 305 -5.15 12.61 5.18
C LEU A 305 -5.43 13.65 6.27
N SER A 306 -4.41 14.07 7.02
CA SER A 306 -4.51 15.16 8.00
C SER A 306 -4.98 16.47 7.36
N VAL A 307 -4.45 16.82 6.18
CA VAL A 307 -4.88 18.00 5.40
C VAL A 307 -6.34 17.88 4.96
N VAL A 308 -6.75 16.71 4.46
CA VAL A 308 -8.16 16.46 4.06
C VAL A 308 -9.07 16.63 5.28
N GLN A 309 -8.75 15.99 6.40
CA GLN A 309 -9.56 16.02 7.62
C GLN A 309 -9.70 17.43 8.20
N ARG A 310 -8.60 18.19 8.30
CA ARG A 310 -8.60 19.56 8.86
C ARG A 310 -9.30 20.58 7.98
N THR A 311 -9.44 20.30 6.69
CA THR A 311 -10.10 21.23 5.78
C THR A 311 -11.60 20.95 5.67
N VAL A 312 -12.08 19.72 5.90
CA VAL A 312 -13.52 19.37 5.81
C VAL A 312 -14.34 20.32 6.70
N PRO A 313 -15.33 21.05 6.14
CA PRO A 313 -16.18 21.91 6.95
C PRO A 313 -16.97 21.05 7.95
N GLU A 314 -16.95 21.44 9.23
CA GLU A 314 -17.81 20.82 10.24
C GLU A 314 -19.25 20.90 9.75
N SER A 315 -19.87 19.73 9.54
CA SER A 315 -21.30 19.69 9.27
C SER A 315 -22.00 20.11 10.56
N GLU A 316 -22.50 21.34 10.61
CA GLU A 316 -23.26 21.84 11.76
C GLU A 316 -24.37 20.83 12.13
N PRO A 317 -24.42 20.32 13.37
CA PRO A 317 -25.44 19.38 13.81
C PRO A 317 -26.86 20.00 13.94
N GLY A 318 -27.15 21.15 13.32
CA GLY A 318 -28.31 21.99 13.66
C GLY A 318 -29.25 22.40 12.52
N ALA A 319 -28.90 22.22 11.24
CA ALA A 319 -29.67 22.80 10.13
C ALA A 319 -30.86 21.93 9.63
N ARG A 320 -31.39 21.04 10.47
CA ARG A 320 -32.68 20.35 10.25
C ARG A 320 -33.52 20.44 11.53
N GLY A 321 -34.07 21.62 11.80
CA GLY A 321 -34.96 21.79 12.96
C GLY A 321 -35.31 23.23 13.37
N ARG A 322 -34.72 24.26 12.75
CA ARG A 322 -35.17 25.65 12.91
C ARG A 322 -35.49 26.20 11.54
N ASP A 323 -36.78 26.16 11.21
CA ASP A 323 -37.52 27.13 10.39
C ASP A 323 -38.82 26.45 9.94
N ALA A 324 -39.63 26.05 10.93
CA ALA A 324 -41.07 26.13 10.78
C ALA A 324 -41.50 27.14 11.85
N PRO A 325 -41.95 28.36 11.49
CA PRO A 325 -42.63 29.21 12.44
C PRO A 325 -43.93 28.47 12.79
N VAL A 326 -43.92 27.79 13.93
CA VAL A 326 -45.17 27.39 14.58
C VAL A 326 -45.77 28.70 15.06
N ASP A 327 -46.80 29.11 14.34
CA ASP A 327 -47.61 30.29 14.59
C ASP A 327 -48.27 30.14 15.96
N ASP A 328 -47.61 30.70 16.98
CA ASP A 328 -48.06 30.71 18.37
C ASP A 328 -48.99 31.92 18.57
N SER A 329 -50.08 31.97 17.83
CA SER A 329 -51.18 32.91 18.09
C SER A 329 -52.10 32.35 19.18
N ARG A 330 -51.77 32.72 20.42
CA ARG A 330 -52.62 32.68 21.62
C ARG A 330 -54.01 33.27 21.36
N SER A 331 -55.06 32.68 21.95
CA SER A 331 -55.70 33.24 23.16
C SER A 331 -56.91 32.44 23.65
N THR A 332 -56.78 31.93 24.87
CA THR A 332 -57.78 31.89 25.96
C THR A 332 -59.14 32.56 25.74
N ARG A 333 -60.23 31.79 25.79
CA ARG A 333 -61.24 31.77 26.88
C ARG A 333 -62.25 30.66 26.67
#